data_AF-A0A1X6YQW4-F1
#
_entry.id   AF-A0A1X6YQW4-F1
#
_cell.length_a   1.000
_cell.length_b   1.000
_cell.length_c   1.000
_cell.angle_alpha   90.00
_cell.angle_beta   90.00
_cell.angle_gamma   90.00
#
_symmetry.space_group_name_H-M   'P 1'
#
loop_
_entity.id
_entity.type
_entity.pdbx_description
1 polymer ?
#
loop_
_entity_poly.entity_id
_entity_poly.type
_entity_poly.pdbx_seq_one_letter_code
_entity_poly.pdbx_strand_id
1 'polypeptide(L)' 'MKDLDHRMISAHAAQDRMALIKLYSEAADSVNDRDASCFFLTHAYVFALEAGAAEAKTLHARLKAQGRES' A
#
# COMPACT_ATOMS: atom_id res chain seq x y z
N MET A 1 -14.88 1.60 -0.36
CA MET A 1 -14.38 0.43 0.39
C MET A 1 -14.77 -0.90 -0.26
N LYS A 2 -16.06 -1.21 -0.48
CA LYS A 2 -16.47 -2.49 -1.11
C LYS A 2 -15.88 -2.73 -2.51
N ASP A 3 -15.80 -1.68 -3.34
CA ASP A 3 -15.18 -1.76 -4.68
C ASP A 3 -13.66 -2.00 -4.62
N LEU A 4 -12.97 -1.25 -3.74
CA LEU A 4 -11.54 -1.38 -3.49
C LEU A 4 -11.16 -2.79 -3.01
N ASP A 5 -11.93 -3.33 -2.06
CA ASP A 5 -11.74 -4.68 -1.54
C ASP A 5 -11.86 -5.75 -2.65
N HIS A 6 -12.88 -5.63 -3.50
CA HIS A 6 -13.06 -6.55 -4.63
C HIS A 6 -11.90 -6.45 -5.65
N ARG A 7 -11.42 -5.23 -5.94
CA ARG A 7 -10.24 -5.01 -6.78
C ARG A 7 -8.98 -5.62 -6.17
N MET A 8 -8.79 -5.51 -4.85
CA MET A 8 -7.67 -6.13 -4.14
C MET A 8 -7.73 -7.66 -4.21
N ILE A 9 -8.90 -8.26 -4.00
CA ILE A 9 -9.11 -9.71 -4.13
C ILE A 9 -8.77 -10.17 -5.56
N SER A 10 -9.26 -9.45 -6.58
CA SER A 10 -8.96 -9.78 -7.98
C SER A 10 -7.47 -9.64 -8.31
N ALA A 11 -6.81 -8.61 -7.79
CA ALA A 11 -5.37 -8.40 -8.00
C ALA A 11 -4.54 -9.49 -7.32
N HIS A 12 -4.95 -9.95 -6.13
CA HIS A 12 -4.33 -11.10 -5.46
C HIS A 12 -4.51 -12.39 -6.27
N ALA A 13 -5.72 -12.66 -6.76
CA ALA A 13 -6.01 -13.83 -7.59
C ALA A 13 -5.18 -13.84 -8.90
N ALA A 14 -4.96 -12.67 -9.49
CA ALA A 14 -4.13 -12.49 -10.68
C ALA A 14 -2.62 -12.41 -10.39
N GLN A 15 -2.21 -12.41 -9.11
CA GLN A 15 -0.84 -12.13 -8.67
C GLN A 15 -0.27 -10.80 -9.23
N ASP A 16 -1.15 -9.82 -9.48
CA ASP A 16 -0.80 -8.53 -10.08
C ASP A 16 -0.18 -7.62 -9.02
N ARG A 17 1.13 -7.76 -8.82
CA ARG A 17 1.88 -6.98 -7.83
C ARG A 17 1.78 -5.47 -8.09
N MET A 18 1.74 -5.04 -9.36
CA MET A 18 1.61 -3.62 -9.71
C MET A 18 0.25 -3.06 -9.29
N ALA A 19 -0.83 -3.81 -9.55
CA ALA A 19 -2.16 -3.43 -9.09
C ALA A 19 -2.24 -3.41 -7.56
N LEU A 20 -1.67 -4.41 -6.88
CA LEU A 20 -1.65 -4.47 -5.42
C LEU A 20 -0.95 -3.25 -4.80
N ILE A 21 0.21 -2.84 -5.31
CA ILE A 21 0.93 -1.64 -4.83
C ILE A 21 0.02 -0.40 -4.86
N LYS A 22 -0.68 -0.18 -5.98
CA LYS A 22 -1.57 0.97 -6.16
C LYS A 22 -2.81 0.88 -5.27
N LEU A 23 -3.45 -0.28 -5.20
CA LEU A 23 -4.67 -0.50 -4.43
C LEU A 23 -4.42 -0.38 -2.93
N TYR A 24 -3.32 -0.93 -2.41
CA TYR A 24 -2.94 -0.75 -1.02
C TYR A 24 -2.57 0.71 -0.71
N SER A 25 -1.95 1.44 -1.64
CA SER A 25 -1.69 2.87 -1.48
C SER A 25 -2.96 3.72 -1.45
N GLU A 26 -3.96 3.38 -2.28
CA GLU A 26 -5.29 3.99 -2.30
C GLU A 26 -6.07 3.69 -1.01
N ALA A 27 -5.97 2.47 -0.50
CA ALA A 27 -6.54 2.06 0.79
C ALA A 27 -5.97 2.90 1.95
N ALA A 28 -4.65 3.09 1.95
CA ALA A 28 -3.96 3.87 2.98
C ALA A 28 -4.37 5.34 2.99
N ASP A 29 -4.70 5.91 1.83
CA ASP A 29 -5.15 7.29 1.69
C ASP A 29 -6.63 7.46 2.10
N SER A 30 -7.44 6.41 1.90
CA SER A 30 -8.87 6.42 2.20
C SER A 30 -9.21 6.27 3.68
N VAL A 31 -8.27 5.80 4.51
CA VAL A 31 -8.50 5.60 5.95
C VAL A 31 -7.97 6.77 6.76
N ASN A 32 -8.81 7.31 7.64
CA ASN A 32 -8.43 8.38 8.57
C ASN A 32 -7.63 7.87 9.78
N ASP A 33 -7.67 6.56 10.01
CA ASP A 33 -6.90 5.94 11.09
C ASP A 33 -5.44 5.75 10.65
N ARG A 34 -4.52 6.32 11.43
CA ARG A 34 -3.09 6.33 11.12
C ARG A 34 -2.48 4.94 11.19
N ASP A 35 -2.93 4.10 12.12
CA ASP A 35 -2.43 2.73 12.25
C ASP A 35 -2.89 1.89 11.05
N ALA A 36 -4.16 2.00 10.67
CA ALA A 36 -4.70 1.39 9.47
C ALA A 36 -3.99 1.89 8.19
N SER A 37 -3.73 3.19 8.08
CA SER A 37 -2.99 3.76 6.94
C SER A 37 -1.58 3.16 6.84
N CYS A 38 -0.87 3.07 7.98
CA CYS A 38 0.47 2.50 8.05
C CYS A 38 0.47 0.99 7.72
N PHE A 39 -0.56 0.25 8.15
CA PHE A 39 -0.76 -1.15 7.80
C PHE A 39 -0.86 -1.33 6.28
N PHE A 40 -1.71 -0.55 5.61
CA PHE A 40 -1.86 -0.63 4.15
C PHE A 40 -0.59 -0.18 3.40
N LEU A 41 0.09 0.88 3.86
CA LEU A 41 1.35 1.32 3.26
C LEU A 41 2.46 0.28 3.40
N THR A 42 2.50 -0.45 4.50
CA THR A 42 3.48 -1.52 4.71
C THR A 42 3.27 -2.63 3.69
N HIS A 43 2.01 -3.03 3.46
CA HIS A 43 1.69 -4.00 2.40
C HIS A 43 2.08 -3.49 1.01
N ALA A 44 1.71 -2.25 0.66
CA ALA A 44 2.11 -1.64 -0.62
C ALA A 44 3.63 -1.65 -0.80
N TYR A 45 4.37 -1.31 0.26
CA TYR A 45 5.83 -1.26 0.25
C TYR A 45 6.45 -2.65 0.04
N VAL A 46 5.95 -3.67 0.75
CA VAL A 46 6.42 -5.05 0.57
C VAL A 46 6.21 -5.51 -0.87
N PHE A 47 5.02 -5.30 -1.45
CA PHE A 47 4.77 -5.65 -2.86
C PHE A 47 5.66 -4.87 -3.83
N ALA A 48 5.98 -3.62 -3.52
CA ALA A 48 6.87 -2.80 -4.33
C ALA A 48 8.31 -3.32 -4.31
N LEU A 49 8.82 -3.72 -3.13
CA LEU A 49 10.14 -4.37 -3.02
C LEU A 49 10.18 -5.69 -3.78
N GLU A 50 9.17 -6.53 -3.54
CA GLU A 50 8.97 -7.83 -4.18
C GLU A 50 8.87 -7.75 -5.71
N ALA A 51 8.39 -6.62 -6.25
CA ALA A 51 8.29 -6.40 -7.69
C ALA A 51 9.45 -5.57 -8.27
N GLY A 52 10.40 -5.11 -7.45
CA GLY A 52 11.45 -4.18 -7.87
C GLY A 52 10.93 -2.81 -8.34
N ALA A 53 9.77 -2.40 -7.85
CA ALA A 53 9.08 -1.18 -8.28
C ALA A 53 9.75 0.08 -7.73
N ALA A 54 9.82 1.14 -8.55
CA ALA A 54 10.30 2.44 -8.11
C ALA A 54 9.45 3.05 -6.98
N GLU A 55 8.17 2.67 -6.89
CA GLU A 55 7.22 3.08 -5.85
C GLU A 55 7.70 2.72 -4.44
N ALA A 56 8.57 1.71 -4.29
CA ALA A 56 9.12 1.31 -3.00
C ALA A 56 9.80 2.49 -2.27
N LYS A 57 10.53 3.35 -2.99
CA LYS A 57 11.19 4.53 -2.39
C LYS A 57 10.18 5.54 -1.84
N THR A 58 9.14 5.83 -2.61
CA THR A 58 8.09 6.76 -2.21
C THR A 58 7.29 6.23 -1.02
N LEU A 59 6.95 4.94 -1.04
CA LEU A 59 6.22 4.29 0.04
C LEU A 59 7.05 4.22 1.33
N HIS A 60 8.35 3.94 1.22
CA HIS A 60 9.27 3.98 2.35
C HIS A 60 9.35 5.38 2.97
N ALA A 61 9.42 6.43 2.16
CA ALA A 61 9.41 7.81 2.65
C ALA A 61 8.10 8.16 3.38
N ARG A 62 6.94 7.71 2.86
CA ARG A 62 5.64 7.89 3.52
C ARG A 62 5.57 7.15 4.87
N LEU A 63 6.04 5.90 4.94
CA LEU A 63 6.11 5.14 6.18
C LEU A 63 7.02 5.82 7.21
N LYS A 64 8.18 6.33 6.78
CA LYS A 64 9.09 7.09 7.64
C LYS A 64 8.45 8.37 8.17
N ALA A 65 7.73 9.12 7.34
CA ALA A 65 7.00 10.32 7.77
C ALA A 65 5.86 9.99 8.75
N GLN A 66 5.19 8.85 8.59
CA GLN A 66 4.21 8.37 9.57
C GLN A 66 4.86 7.83 10.86
N GLY A 67 6.17 7.59 10.88
CA GLY A 67 6.95 7.08 11.99
C GLY A 67 7.97 8.07 12.55
N ARG A 68 7.48 9.17 13.15
CA ARG A 68 8.13 9.96 14.21
C ARG A 68 9.47 10.62 13.83
N GLU A 69 9.42 11.86 13.35
CA GLU A 69 10.40 12.87 13.77
C GLU A 69 9.81 13.64 14.96
N SER A 70 10.39 13.41 16.14
CA SER A 70 10.30 14.26 17.33
C SER A 70 11.71 14.39 17.89
#